data_AF-X1T0I0-F1
#
_entry.id   AF-X1T0I0-F1
#
_cell.length_a   1.000
_cell.length_b   1.000
_cell.length_c   1.000
_cell.angle_alpha   90.00
_cell.angle_beta   90.00
_cell.angle_gamma   90.00
#
_symmetry.space_group_name_H-M   'P 1'
#
loop_
_entity.id
_entity.type
_entity.pdbx_description
1 polymer ?
#
loop_
_entity_poly.entity_id
_entity_poly.type
_entity_poly.pdbx_seq_one_letter_code
_entity_poly.pdbx_strand_id
1 'polypeptide(L)'
;REIHRFALENFAKDRASYNLTTDLSRIPNIDKLSDEQLVDLFNKPDSRQLIHITYGSILKVKDDEGKYIFKDRIYKILFKYEKEHYRELSNHIRRHLELLVNI
;
A
#
# COMPACT_ATOMS: atom_id res chain seq x y z
N ARG A 1 7.22 -2.33 -6.88
CA ARG A 1 7.22 -3.76 -7.29
C ARG A 1 7.63 -4.68 -6.15
N GLU A 2 8.82 -4.52 -5.57
CA GLU A 2 9.31 -5.33 -4.42
C GLU A 2 8.29 -5.45 -3.28
N ILE A 3 7.81 -4.30 -2.78
CA ILE A 3 6.81 -4.24 -1.69
C ILE A 3 5.53 -5.02 -2.03
N HIS A 4 5.07 -4.97 -3.29
CA HIS A 4 3.85 -5.67 -3.69
C HIS A 4 4.04 -7.19 -3.70
N ARG A 5 5.19 -7.69 -4.19
CA ARG A 5 5.48 -9.13 -4.14
C ARG A 5 5.60 -9.62 -2.70
N PHE A 6 6.33 -8.87 -1.87
CA PHE A 6 6.42 -9.13 -0.44
C PHE A 6 5.04 -9.13 0.25
N ALA A 7 4.15 -8.22 -0.13
CA ALA A 7 2.78 -8.18 0.39
C ALA A 7 1.99 -9.44 -0.01
N LEU A 8 2.10 -9.91 -1.26
CA LEU A 8 1.44 -11.15 -1.70
C LEU A 8 1.90 -12.36 -0.86
N GLU A 9 3.20 -12.45 -0.60
CA GLU A 9 3.80 -13.54 0.19
C GLU A 9 3.36 -13.49 1.66
N ASN A 10 3.18 -12.30 2.23
CA ASN A 10 2.82 -12.12 3.64
C ASN A 10 1.32 -12.01 3.91
N PHE A 11 0.49 -11.91 2.86
CA PHE A 11 -0.94 -11.66 3.01
C PHE A 11 -1.66 -12.70 3.88
N ALA A 12 -1.37 -13.98 3.70
CA ALA A 12 -2.00 -15.06 4.46
C ALA A 12 -1.71 -14.98 5.96
N LYS A 13 -0.51 -14.53 6.33
CA LYS A 13 -0.10 -14.30 7.71
C LYS A 13 -0.76 -13.05 8.29
N ASP A 14 -0.72 -11.95 7.55
CA ASP A 14 -1.14 -10.64 8.05
C ASP A 14 -2.67 -10.48 8.08
N ARG A 15 -3.42 -11.26 7.30
CA ARG A 15 -4.89 -11.27 7.33
C ARG A 15 -5.47 -11.94 8.57
N ALA A 16 -4.69 -12.67 9.37
CA ALA A 16 -5.21 -13.46 10.49
C ALA A 16 -5.97 -12.61 11.54
N SER A 17 -5.63 -11.32 11.64
CA SER A 17 -6.27 -10.37 12.55
C SER A 17 -7.48 -9.64 11.95
N TYR A 18 -7.92 -9.98 10.73
CA TYR A 18 -8.94 -9.25 9.99
C TYR A 18 -9.97 -10.18 9.29
N ASN A 19 -11.26 -9.89 9.43
CA ASN A 19 -12.30 -10.56 8.63
C ASN A 19 -12.47 -9.83 7.29
N LEU A 20 -11.94 -10.38 6.20
CA LEU A 20 -11.83 -9.71 4.90
C LEU A 20 -12.27 -10.60 3.74
N THR A 21 -12.81 -9.97 2.70
CA THR A 21 -13.24 -10.59 1.44
C THR A 21 -12.24 -10.41 0.30
N THR A 22 -11.01 -9.96 0.59
CA THR A 22 -9.99 -9.70 -0.43
C THR A 22 -9.70 -10.95 -1.26
N ASP A 23 -9.83 -10.81 -2.57
CA ASP A 23 -9.61 -11.89 -3.53
C ASP A 23 -8.31 -11.64 -4.31
N LEU A 24 -7.26 -12.39 -3.96
CA LEU A 24 -5.94 -12.25 -4.58
C LEU A 24 -5.95 -12.57 -6.07
N SER A 25 -6.91 -13.36 -6.57
CA SER A 25 -7.02 -13.67 -8.01
C SER A 25 -7.41 -12.45 -8.85
N ARG A 26 -7.98 -11.40 -8.23
CA ARG A 26 -8.34 -10.14 -8.88
C ARG A 26 -7.20 -9.14 -8.92
N ILE A 27 -6.08 -9.44 -8.28
CA ILE A 27 -4.90 -8.58 -8.29
C ILE A 27 -4.10 -8.84 -9.58
N PRO A 28 -3.85 -7.82 -10.42
CA PRO A 28 -3.09 -8.00 -11.65
C PRO A 28 -1.68 -8.52 -11.34
N ASN A 29 -1.14 -9.35 -12.24
CA ASN A 29 0.28 -9.70 -12.17
C ASN A 29 1.10 -8.43 -12.37
N ILE A 30 1.79 -7.99 -11.31
CA ILE A 30 2.55 -6.75 -11.30
C ILE A 30 3.61 -6.73 -12.41
N ASP A 31 4.22 -7.87 -12.75
CA ASP A 31 5.30 -7.97 -13.74
C ASP A 31 4.84 -7.71 -15.18
N LYS A 32 3.52 -7.68 -15.42
CA LYS A 32 2.94 -7.35 -16.72
C LYS A 32 2.50 -5.89 -16.84
N LEU A 33 2.56 -5.12 -15.75
CA LEU A 33 2.20 -3.71 -15.75
C LEU A 33 3.40 -2.85 -16.13
N SER A 34 3.18 -1.74 -16.82
CA SER A 34 4.18 -0.66 -16.91
C SER A 34 4.30 0.07 -15.58
N ASP A 35 5.31 0.93 -15.42
CA ASP A 35 5.51 1.67 -14.18
C ASP A 35 4.41 2.73 -13.96
N GLU A 36 3.88 3.32 -15.04
CA GLU A 36 2.75 4.25 -15.01
C GLU A 36 1.47 3.56 -14.51
N GLN A 37 1.27 2.29 -14.90
CA GLN A 37 0.11 1.50 -14.50
C GLN A 37 0.15 1.05 -13.03
N LEU A 38 1.29 1.16 -12.34
CA LEU A 38 1.39 0.75 -10.93
C LEU A 38 0.50 1.59 -10.02
N VAL A 39 0.29 2.87 -10.35
CA VAL A 39 -0.55 3.77 -9.55
C VAL A 39 -2.02 3.31 -9.56
N ASP A 40 -2.48 2.72 -10.66
CA ASP A 40 -3.86 2.24 -10.79
C ASP A 40 -4.21 1.06 -9.89
N LEU A 41 -3.22 0.40 -9.29
CA LEU A 41 -3.44 -0.59 -8.24
C LEU A 41 -4.09 0.04 -7.01
N PHE A 42 -3.79 1.31 -6.71
CA PHE A 42 -4.42 2.02 -5.60
C PHE A 42 -5.88 2.42 -5.88
N ASN A 43 -6.39 2.20 -7.08
CA ASN A 43 -7.80 2.37 -7.43
C ASN A 43 -8.60 1.05 -7.37
N LYS A 44 -7.93 -0.09 -7.17
CA LYS A 44 -8.56 -1.42 -7.12
C LYS A 44 -8.74 -1.88 -5.68
N PRO A 45 -9.96 -2.25 -5.24
CA PRO A 45 -10.22 -2.63 -3.85
C PRO A 45 -9.29 -3.73 -3.32
N ASP A 46 -9.14 -4.84 -4.05
CA ASP A 46 -8.33 -5.97 -3.62
C ASP A 46 -6.83 -5.62 -3.51
N SER A 47 -6.32 -4.86 -4.47
CA SER A 47 -4.93 -4.36 -4.48
C SER A 47 -4.67 -3.35 -3.35
N ARG A 48 -5.63 -2.46 -3.05
CA ARG A 48 -5.53 -1.55 -1.89
C ARG A 48 -5.50 -2.34 -0.58
N GLN A 49 -6.40 -3.32 -0.44
CA GLN A 49 -6.48 -4.14 0.77
C GLN A 49 -5.17 -4.90 1.01
N LEU A 50 -4.60 -5.52 -0.03
CA LEU A 50 -3.31 -6.20 0.04
C LEU A 50 -2.23 -5.33 0.74
N ILE A 51 -2.05 -4.10 0.29
CA ILE A 51 -1.07 -3.17 0.88
C ILE A 51 -1.49 -2.71 2.28
N HIS A 52 -2.78 -2.41 2.47
CA HIS A 52 -3.31 -1.92 3.75
C HIS A 52 -3.08 -2.92 4.89
N ILE A 53 -3.26 -4.21 4.64
CA ILE A 53 -3.17 -5.26 5.67
C ILE A 53 -1.72 -5.59 5.98
N THR A 54 -0.86 -5.59 4.96
CA THR A 54 0.53 -6.02 5.08
C THR A 54 1.50 -4.91 5.51
N TYR A 55 1.00 -3.69 5.77
CA TYR A 55 1.82 -2.54 6.17
C TYR A 55 2.73 -2.84 7.37
N GLY A 56 2.24 -3.63 8.33
CA GLY A 56 3.00 -4.03 9.51
C GLY A 56 4.23 -4.86 9.15
N SER A 57 4.08 -5.88 8.31
CA SER A 57 5.21 -6.70 7.83
C SER A 57 6.15 -5.90 6.96
N ILE A 58 5.62 -5.06 6.05
CA ILE A 58 6.42 -4.20 5.17
C ILE A 58 7.32 -3.26 5.98
N LEU A 59 6.80 -2.64 7.05
CA LEU A 59 7.58 -1.69 7.85
C LEU A 59 8.50 -2.35 8.89
N LYS A 60 8.30 -3.63 9.21
CA LYS A 60 9.08 -4.34 10.23
C LYS A 60 10.14 -5.29 9.68
N VAL A 61 10.02 -5.70 8.42
CA VAL A 61 10.97 -6.64 7.81
C VAL A 61 12.39 -6.05 7.79
N LYS A 62 13.35 -6.89 8.19
CA LYS A 62 14.77 -6.58 8.27
C LYS A 62 15.59 -7.63 7.52
N ASP A 63 16.75 -7.24 7.03
CA ASP A 63 17.76 -8.16 6.52
C ASP A 63 18.52 -8.86 7.67
N ASP A 64 19.48 -9.72 7.31
CA ASP A 64 20.29 -10.49 8.25
C ASP A 64 21.20 -9.61 9.14
N GLU A 65 21.47 -8.37 8.70
CA GLU A 65 22.22 -7.36 9.47
C GLU A 65 21.31 -6.53 10.39
N GLY A 66 20.00 -6.79 10.38
CA GLY A 66 19.03 -6.12 11.23
C GLY A 66 18.56 -4.75 10.70
N LYS A 67 18.90 -4.40 9.46
CA LYS A 67 18.49 -3.16 8.78
C LYS A 67 17.15 -3.35 8.11
N TYR A 68 16.30 -2.32 8.14
CA TYR A 68 14.98 -2.39 7.52
C TYR A 68 15.07 -2.47 5.99
N ILE A 69 14.37 -3.43 5.39
CA ILE A 69 14.39 -3.63 3.93
C ILE A 69 13.62 -2.51 3.21
N PHE A 70 12.42 -2.16 3.71
CA PHE A 70 11.55 -1.18 3.03
C PHE A 70 11.35 0.12 3.80
N LYS A 71 11.26 0.07 5.14
CA LYS A 71 10.88 1.21 5.98
C LYS A 71 11.66 2.48 5.63
N ASP A 72 13.00 2.41 5.70
CA ASP A 72 13.84 3.60 5.53
C ASP A 72 13.72 4.19 4.12
N ARG A 73 13.57 3.34 3.09
CA ARG A 73 13.33 3.76 1.70
C ARG A 73 11.98 4.46 1.54
N ILE A 74 10.93 3.92 2.18
CA ILE A 74 9.58 4.51 2.15
C ILE A 74 9.62 5.90 2.79
N TYR A 75 10.13 6.02 4.02
CA TYR A 75 10.19 7.30 4.72
C TYR A 75 11.04 8.33 3.97
N LYS A 76 12.19 7.91 3.40
CA LYS A 76 13.02 8.80 2.58
C LYS A 76 12.24 9.39 1.39
N ILE A 77 11.41 8.60 0.72
CA ILE A 77 10.58 9.07 -0.40
C ILE A 77 9.47 10.00 0.10
N LEU A 78 8.78 9.64 1.18
CA LEU A 78 7.72 10.48 1.76
C LEU A 78 8.24 11.85 2.18
N PHE A 79 9.43 11.92 2.81
CA PHE A 79 10.04 13.20 3.17
C PHE A 79 10.56 13.97 1.96
N LYS A 80 11.08 13.28 0.93
CA LYS A 80 11.52 13.94 -0.31
C LYS A 80 10.35 14.62 -1.05
N TYR A 81 9.16 14.02 -1.02
CA TYR A 81 7.95 14.49 -1.70
C TYR A 81 6.86 14.89 -0.69
N GLU A 82 7.25 15.53 0.41
CA GLU A 82 6.34 15.83 1.53
C GLU A 82 5.14 16.68 1.10
N LYS A 83 5.37 17.70 0.26
CA LYS A 83 4.31 18.58 -0.24
C LYS A 83 3.27 17.82 -1.06
N GLU A 84 3.73 16.98 -1.97
CA GLU A 84 2.88 16.11 -2.79
C GLU A 84 2.14 15.10 -1.92
N HIS A 85 2.84 14.47 -0.97
CA HIS A 85 2.23 13.54 -0.03
C HIS A 85 1.08 14.17 0.77
N TYR A 86 1.31 15.34 1.36
CA TYR A 86 0.27 16.06 2.12
C TYR A 86 -0.86 16.55 1.23
N ARG A 87 -0.58 16.96 -0.01
CA ARG A 87 -1.63 17.33 -0.96
C ARG A 87 -2.54 16.14 -1.26
N GLU A 88 -1.98 14.98 -1.59
CA GLU A 88 -2.79 13.79 -1.90
C GLU A 88 -3.56 13.29 -0.67
N LEU A 89 -2.94 13.32 0.52
CA LEU A 89 -3.61 13.00 1.78
C LEU A 89 -4.79 13.95 2.06
N SER A 90 -4.56 15.27 1.93
CA SER A 90 -5.58 16.29 2.14
C SER A 90 -6.74 16.12 1.16
N ASN A 91 -6.46 15.90 -0.13
CA ASN A 91 -7.48 15.66 -1.14
C ASN A 91 -8.30 14.39 -0.85
N HIS A 92 -7.63 13.32 -0.45
CA HIS A 92 -8.30 12.07 -0.09
C HIS A 92 -9.26 12.28 1.09
N ILE A 93 -8.79 12.87 2.20
CA ILE A 93 -9.62 13.11 3.39
C ILE A 93 -10.75 14.10 3.08
N ARG A 94 -10.47 15.18 2.34
CA ARG A 94 -11.49 16.16 1.94
C ARG A 94 -12.65 15.49 1.21
N ARG A 95 -12.37 14.63 0.24
CA ARG A 95 -13.41 13.87 -0.47
C ARG A 95 -14.28 13.03 0.47
N HIS A 96 -13.70 12.44 1.52
CA HIS A 96 -14.48 11.69 2.51
C HIS A 96 -15.40 12.62 3.30
N LEU A 97 -14.91 13.81 3.69
CA LEU A 97 -15.71 14.80 4.42
C LEU A 97 -16.85 15.35 3.57
N GLU A 98 -16.59 15.69 2.30
CA GLU A 98 -17.61 16.18 1.36
C GLU A 98 -18.75 15.16 1.20
N LEU A 99 -18.42 13.88 1.04
CA LEU A 99 -19.41 12.79 0.94
C LEU A 99 -20.21 12.55 2.23
N LEU A 100 -19.70 12.97 3.39
CA LEU A 100 -20.39 12.83 4.68
C LEU A 100 -21.31 14.01 4.98
N VAL A 101 -20.92 15.22 4.58
CA VAL A 101 -21.57 16.46 5.01
C VAL A 101 -22.63 16.95 4.00
N ASN A 102 -22.78 16.31 2.83
CA ASN A 102 -23.74 16.72 1.78
C ASN A 102 -23.71 18.24 1.51
N ILE A 103 -22.51 18.80 1.30
CA ILE A 103 -22.33 20.16 0.76
C ILE A 103 -22.02 20.03 -0.73
#